data_AF-A0A1Q8BBS1-F1
#
_entry.id   AF-A0A1Q8BBS1-F1
#
_cell.length_a   1.000
_cell.length_b   1.000
_cell.length_c   1.000
_cell.angle_alpha   90.00
_cell.angle_beta   90.00
_cell.angle_gamma   90.00
#
_symmetry.space_group_name_H-M   'P 1'
#
loop_
_entity.id
_entity.type
_entity.pdbx_description
1 polymer ?
#
loop_
_entity_poly.entity_id
_entity_poly.type
_entity_poly.pdbx_seq_one_letter_code
_entity_poly.pdbx_strand_id
1 'polypeptide(L)'
;MEVYYGILRDYGEDAAEKAYSAAGKYNVEFDDHDIRAAMKKRLEYGKRKVNLSYADALGYEVAQRMGMKFLTGDEAFEGLENVKFVK
;
A
#
# COMPACT_ATOMS: atom_id res chain seq x y z
N MET A 1 3.80 -6.09 -5.64
CA MET A 1 5.25 -5.86 -5.80
C MET A 1 6.02 -6.34 -4.57
N GLU A 2 5.85 -5.71 -3.40
CA GLU A 2 6.68 -5.98 -2.21
C GLU A 2 6.55 -7.41 -1.68
N VAL A 3 5.32 -7.92 -1.57
CA VAL A 3 5.07 -9.31 -1.13
C VAL A 3 5.78 -10.33 -2.04
N TYR A 4 5.63 -10.18 -3.35
CA TYR A 4 6.28 -11.08 -4.32
C TYR A 4 7.81 -11.02 -4.18
N TYR A 5 8.38 -9.80 -4.16
CA TYR A 5 9.81 -9.61 -4.06
C TYR A 5 10.39 -10.18 -2.76
N GLY A 6 9.75 -9.94 -1.61
CA GLY A 6 10.19 -10.46 -0.32
C GLY A 6 10.20 -11.99 -0.29
N ILE A 7 9.13 -12.62 -0.80
CA ILE A 7 9.05 -14.08 -0.83
C ILE A 7 10.04 -14.66 -1.83
N LEU A 8 10.20 -14.04 -3.01
CA LEU A 8 11.17 -14.47 -4.01
C LEU A 8 12.60 -14.46 -3.44
N ARG A 9 12.97 -13.36 -2.76
CA ARG A 9 14.29 -13.19 -2.14
C ARG A 9 14.57 -14.26 -1.08
N ASP A 10 13.58 -14.59 -0.26
CA ASP A 10 13.78 -15.39 0.95
C ASP A 10 13.46 -16.89 0.75
N TYR A 11 12.60 -17.23 -0.21
CA TYR A 11 12.03 -18.58 -0.37
C TYR A 11 11.99 -19.09 -1.82
N GLY A 12 12.40 -18.28 -2.80
CA GLY A 12 12.44 -18.66 -4.21
C GLY A 12 11.11 -18.49 -4.96
N GLU A 13 11.18 -18.75 -6.27
CA GLU A 13 10.12 -18.42 -7.24
C GLU A 13 8.82 -19.20 -7.01
N ASP A 14 8.90 -20.51 -6.78
CA ASP A 14 7.71 -21.34 -6.54
C ASP A 14 6.87 -20.85 -5.35
N ALA A 15 7.54 -20.41 -4.27
CA ALA A 15 6.88 -19.86 -3.10
C ALA A 15 6.23 -18.50 -3.40
N ALA A 16 6.91 -17.65 -4.18
CA ALA A 16 6.42 -16.34 -4.58
C ALA A 16 5.17 -16.45 -5.47
N GLU A 17 5.20 -17.32 -6.48
CA GLU A 17 4.07 -17.56 -7.38
C GLU A 17 2.84 -18.11 -6.63
N LYS A 18 3.06 -19.05 -5.71
CA LYS A 18 1.98 -19.60 -4.88
C LYS A 18 1.34 -18.54 -3.99
N ALA A 19 2.13 -17.69 -3.34
CA ALA A 19 1.62 -16.63 -2.48
C ALA A 19 0.89 -15.55 -3.29
N TYR A 20 1.45 -15.15 -4.42
CA TYR A 20 0.85 -14.15 -5.31
C TYR A 20 -0.50 -14.62 -5.88
N SER A 21 -0.55 -15.86 -6.35
CA SER A 21 -1.77 -16.48 -6.87
C SER A 21 -2.87 -16.57 -5.80
N ALA A 22 -2.50 -16.86 -4.55
CA ALA A 22 -3.46 -16.91 -3.44
C ALA A 22 -4.09 -15.54 -3.11
N ALA A 23 -3.32 -14.46 -3.27
CA ALA A 23 -3.79 -13.09 -3.06
C ALA A 23 -4.53 -12.51 -4.28
N GLY A 24 -4.34 -13.08 -5.48
CA GLY A 24 -4.80 -12.52 -6.75
C GLY A 24 -6.28 -12.12 -6.82
N LYS A 25 -7.17 -12.84 -6.13
CA LYS A 25 -8.61 -12.53 -6.08
C LYS A 25 -8.97 -11.24 -5.33
N TYR A 26 -8.03 -10.69 -4.56
CA TYR A 26 -8.19 -9.43 -3.81
C TYR A 26 -7.40 -8.28 -4.42
N ASN A 27 -6.70 -8.51 -5.56
CA ASN A 27 -5.94 -7.46 -6.21
C ASN A 27 -6.87 -6.38 -6.74
N VAL A 28 -6.43 -5.14 -6.53
CA VAL A 28 -7.10 -3.95 -7.02
C VAL A 28 -6.22 -3.33 -8.10
N GLU A 29 -6.83 -3.04 -9.26
CA GLU A 29 -6.17 -2.27 -10.30
C GLU A 29 -6.15 -0.78 -9.95
N PHE A 30 -5.03 -0.13 -10.26
CA PHE A 30 -4.82 1.31 -10.13
C PHE A 30 -4.34 1.86 -11.46
N ASP A 31 -4.54 3.16 -11.68
CA ASP A 31 -4.25 3.81 -12.95
C ASP A 31 -3.38 5.08 -12.79
N ASP A 32 -3.17 5.80 -13.89
CA ASP A 32 -2.41 7.06 -13.90
C ASP A 32 -3.04 8.15 -13.02
N HIS A 33 -4.36 8.13 -12.82
CA HIS A 33 -5.01 9.04 -11.90
C HIS A 33 -4.56 8.74 -10.45
N ASP A 34 -4.59 7.47 -10.05
CA ASP A 34 -4.17 7.02 -8.72
C ASP A 34 -2.70 7.34 -8.44
N ILE A 35 -1.82 7.10 -9.42
CA ILE A 35 -0.40 7.40 -9.30
C ILE A 35 -0.20 8.90 -9.03
N ARG A 36 -0.84 9.77 -9.82
CA ARG A 36 -0.69 11.24 -9.67
C ARG A 36 -1.29 11.73 -8.36
N ALA A 37 -2.43 11.18 -7.92
CA ALA A 37 -3.06 11.53 -6.66
C ALA A 37 -2.20 11.10 -5.46
N ALA A 38 -1.68 9.87 -5.48
CA ALA A 38 -0.76 9.35 -4.48
C ALA A 38 0.50 10.21 -4.34
N MET A 39 1.10 10.67 -5.45
CA MET A 39 2.30 11.51 -5.39
C MET A 39 2.01 12.89 -4.77
N LYS A 40 0.84 13.47 -5.05
CA LYS A 40 0.40 14.71 -4.40
C LYS A 40 0.22 14.49 -2.90
N LYS A 41 -0.45 13.42 -2.48
CA LYS A 41 -0.59 13.07 -1.06
C LYS A 41 0.76 12.85 -0.40
N ARG A 42 1.68 12.13 -1.03
CA ARG A 42 3.03 11.91 -0.50
C ARG A 42 3.74 13.23 -0.18
N LEU A 43 3.67 14.21 -1.08
CA LEU A 43 4.22 15.55 -0.85
C LEU A 43 3.48 16.31 0.27
N GLU A 44 2.16 16.20 0.32
CA GLU A 44 1.34 16.82 1.36
C GLU A 44 1.68 16.29 2.77
N TYR A 45 1.71 14.96 2.92
CA TYR A 45 2.05 14.30 4.19
C TYR A 45 3.52 14.50 4.56
N GLY A 46 4.42 14.58 3.58
CA GLY A 46 5.83 14.94 3.81
C GLY A 46 5.98 16.31 4.49
N LYS A 47 5.14 17.31 4.13
CA LYS A 47 5.12 18.62 4.81
C LYS A 47 4.66 18.53 6.27
N ARG A 48 3.89 17.49 6.61
CA ARG A 48 3.42 17.17 7.97
C ARG A 48 4.38 16.25 8.73
N LYS A 49 5.58 16.02 8.20
CA LYS A 49 6.61 15.09 8.73
C LYS A 49 6.20 13.62 8.74
N VAL A 50 5.19 13.24 7.94
CA VAL A 50 4.82 11.84 7.69
C VAL A 50 5.45 11.42 6.37
N ASN A 51 6.47 10.55 6.44
CA ASN A 51 7.24 10.16 5.26
C ASN A 51 6.76 8.82 4.70
N LEU A 52 5.77 8.87 3.81
CA LEU A 52 5.24 7.68 3.15
C LEU A 52 6.19 7.18 2.05
N SER A 53 6.35 5.86 1.91
CA SER A 53 6.96 5.28 0.71
C SER A 53 6.07 5.49 -0.53
N TYR A 54 6.57 5.14 -1.72
CA TYR A 54 5.74 5.18 -2.92
C TYR A 54 4.60 4.16 -2.88
N ALA A 55 4.87 2.95 -2.39
CA ALA A 55 3.87 1.89 -2.25
C ALA A 55 2.80 2.28 -1.21
N ASP A 56 3.23 2.83 -0.09
CA ASP A 56 2.37 3.34 0.98
C ASP A 56 1.44 4.45 0.49
N ALA A 57 1.98 5.45 -0.20
CA ALA A 57 1.18 6.55 -0.74
C ALA A 57 0.15 6.05 -1.76
N LEU A 58 0.53 5.09 -2.62
CA LEU A 58 -0.36 4.51 -3.62
C LEU A 58 -1.45 3.65 -2.97
N GLY A 59 -1.09 2.75 -2.06
CA GLY A 59 -2.04 1.90 -1.35
C GLY A 59 -3.05 2.72 -0.54
N TYR A 60 -2.59 3.77 0.13
CA TYR A 60 -3.46 4.68 0.87
C TYR A 60 -4.40 5.48 -0.03
N GLU A 61 -3.91 6.00 -1.16
CA GLU A 61 -4.74 6.68 -2.16
C GLU A 61 -5.84 5.76 -2.70
N VAL A 62 -5.46 4.57 -3.15
CA VAL A 62 -6.38 3.59 -3.72
C VAL A 62 -7.44 3.17 -2.70
N ALA A 63 -7.05 2.94 -1.44
CA ALA A 63 -7.99 2.60 -0.38
C ALA A 63 -9.02 3.71 -0.16
N GLN A 64 -8.58 4.98 -0.15
CA GLN A 64 -9.48 6.12 -0.07
C GLN A 64 -10.42 6.22 -1.28
N ARG A 65 -9.91 6.10 -2.51
CA ARG A 65 -10.72 6.12 -3.72
C ARG A 65 -11.81 5.05 -3.70
N MET A 66 -11.50 3.87 -3.19
CA MET A 66 -12.44 2.75 -3.11
C MET A 66 -13.40 2.81 -1.91
N GLY A 67 -13.27 3.81 -1.03
CA GLY A 67 -14.04 3.87 0.23
C GLY A 67 -13.72 2.72 1.19
N MET A 68 -12.54 2.10 1.08
CA MET A 68 -12.06 1.02 1.93
C MET A 68 -11.16 1.54 3.03
N LYS A 69 -11.14 0.89 4.19
CA LYS A 69 -10.17 1.20 5.25
C LYS A 69 -8.77 0.76 4.84
N PHE A 70 -7.78 1.63 5.02
CA PHE A 70 -6.37 1.27 4.89
C PHE A 70 -5.90 0.61 6.19
N LEU A 71 -5.75 -0.72 6.18
CA LEU A 71 -5.32 -1.50 7.34
C LEU A 71 -3.80 -1.54 7.41
N THR A 72 -3.21 -1.06 8.51
CA THR A 72 -1.76 -1.10 8.71
C THR A 72 -1.39 -1.11 10.20
N GLY A 73 -0.20 -1.60 10.51
CA GLY A 73 0.43 -1.46 11.82
C GLY A 73 1.58 -0.44 11.85
N ASP A 74 1.75 0.35 10.79
CA ASP A 74 2.75 1.42 10.74
C ASP A 74 2.25 2.67 11.48
N GLU A 75 3.00 3.09 12.49
CA GLU A 75 2.71 4.27 13.32
C GLU A 75 2.67 5.57 12.51
N ALA A 76 3.33 5.64 11.35
CA ALA A 76 3.26 6.78 10.44
C ALA A 76 1.83 7.08 9.95
N PHE A 77 0.94 6.08 10.01
CA PHE A 77 -0.45 6.18 9.61
C PHE A 77 -1.43 6.32 10.80
N GLU A 78 -0.96 6.26 12.04
CA GLU A 78 -1.82 6.35 13.20
C GLU A 78 -2.53 7.71 13.25
N GLY A 79 -3.86 7.69 13.36
CA GLY A 79 -4.69 8.89 13.37
C GLY A 79 -4.96 9.51 12.00
N LEU A 80 -4.46 8.94 10.89
CA LEU A 80 -4.81 9.40 9.55
C LEU A 80 -6.24 8.99 9.16
N GLU A 81 -6.85 9.81 8.31
CA GLU A 81 -8.21 9.58 7.85
C GLU A 81 -8.30 8.26 7.08
N ASN A 82 -9.41 7.53 7.29
CA ASN A 82 -9.67 6.27 6.61
C ASN A 82 -8.63 5.15 6.86
N VAL A 83 -7.80 5.30 7.90
CA VAL A 83 -6.90 4.25 8.37
C VAL A 83 -7.57 3.41 9.45
N LYS A 84 -7.35 2.10 9.41
CA LYS A 84 -7.56 1.19 10.54
C LYS A 84 -6.19 0.75 11.04
N PHE A 85 -5.76 1.32 12.16
CA PHE A 85 -4.51 0.93 12.80
C PHE A 85 -4.70 -0.34 13.64
N VAL A 86 -3.74 -1.27 13.58
CA VAL A 86 -3.69 -2.50 14.38
C VAL A 86 -2.28 -2.68 14.98
N LYS A 87 -2.21 -3.07 16.25
CA LYS A 87 -0.96 -3.40 16.95
C LYS A 87 -0.72 -4.90 17.00
#